data_AF-A0A4Q0A3S7-F1
#
_entry.id   AF-A0A4Q0A3S7-F1
#
_cell.length_a   1.000
_cell.length_b   1.000
_cell.length_c   1.000
_cell.angle_alpha   90.00
_cell.angle_beta   90.00
_cell.angle_gamma   90.00
#
_symmetry.space_group_name_H-M   'P 1'
#
loop_
_entity.id
_entity.type
_entity.pdbx_description
1 polymer ?
#
loop_
_entity_poly.entity_id
_entity_poly.type
_entity_poly.pdbx_seq_one_letter_code
_entity_poly.pdbx_strand_id
1 'polypeptide(L)'
;MLPNLLLATLAVVVLSACSTFASLSGNQVITPHNWVIMHDQLANNPPACEMPYAELRLERITAVQGLVKGSMCGKCIKVANAADPQKSMYVLVVDMGGRGLDVSTVAYKQIFGQDTDPASAVWTEAPDSACAGVWNKRRSSTINTRRR
;
A
#
# COMPACT_ATOMS: atom_id res chain seq x y z
N MET A 1 -43.44 57.14 20.37
CA MET A 1 -43.28 56.45 19.08
C MET A 1 -41.91 55.80 19.05
N LEU A 2 -41.87 54.47 19.16
CA LEU A 2 -40.85 53.54 18.65
C LEU A 2 -41.09 52.18 19.34
N PRO A 3 -41.21 51.09 18.57
CA PRO A 3 -40.58 49.87 19.06
C PRO A 3 -39.80 49.12 17.98
N ASN A 4 -38.69 48.57 18.47
CA ASN A 4 -38.17 47.24 18.19
C ASN A 4 -37.83 46.88 16.74
N LEU A 5 -36.57 47.10 16.37
CA LEU A 5 -35.90 46.28 15.35
C LEU A 5 -35.59 44.90 15.94
N LEU A 6 -36.30 43.89 15.45
CA LEU A 6 -35.92 42.47 15.59
C LEU A 6 -34.75 42.17 14.63
N LEU A 7 -33.56 41.94 15.16
CA LEU A 7 -32.47 41.31 14.41
C LEU A 7 -32.73 39.80 14.31
N ALA A 8 -33.02 39.33 13.10
CA ALA A 8 -33.02 37.90 12.79
C ALA A 8 -31.58 37.43 12.54
N THR A 9 -31.01 36.71 13.51
CA THR A 9 -29.74 35.99 13.34
C THR A 9 -29.98 34.70 12.54
N LEU A 10 -29.58 34.69 11.27
CA LEU A 10 -29.43 33.47 10.47
C LEU A 10 -28.24 32.66 11.01
N ALA A 11 -28.52 31.52 11.66
CA ALA A 11 -27.50 30.54 12.00
C ALA A 11 -27.18 29.69 10.77
N VAL A 12 -26.02 29.92 10.15
CA VAL A 12 -25.50 29.07 9.07
C VAL A 12 -24.95 27.79 9.69
N VAL A 13 -25.69 26.69 9.56
CA VAL A 13 -25.22 25.35 9.96
C VAL A 13 -24.28 24.83 8.87
N VAL A 14 -22.97 24.96 9.10
CA VAL A 14 -21.95 24.34 8.24
C VAL A 14 -21.88 22.85 8.60
N LEU A 15 -22.57 22.00 7.84
CA LEU A 15 -22.36 20.55 7.90
C LEU A 15 -20.98 20.23 7.33
N SER A 16 -20.00 20.03 8.21
CA SER A 16 -18.71 19.45 7.82
C SER A 16 -18.91 17.97 7.53
N ALA A 17 -18.95 17.61 6.25
CA ALA A 17 -18.85 16.23 5.80
C ALA A 17 -17.47 15.68 6.21
N CYS A 18 -17.42 14.94 7.31
CA CYS A 18 -16.22 14.20 7.69
C CYS A 18 -16.11 13.00 6.73
N SER A 19 -15.34 13.15 5.66
CA SER A 19 -15.01 12.03 4.77
C SER A 19 -14.17 11.02 5.57
N THR A 20 -14.79 9.92 5.98
CA THR A 20 -14.06 8.76 6.50
C THR A 20 -13.32 8.14 5.32
N PHE A 21 -12.04 8.49 5.17
CA PHE A 21 -11.16 7.72 4.29
C PHE A 21 -11.11 6.30 4.86
N ALA A 22 -11.67 5.33 4.14
CA ALA A 22 -11.49 3.92 4.47
C ALA A 22 -9.99 3.61 4.41
N SER A 23 -9.37 3.49 5.59
CA SER A 23 -7.94 3.23 5.68
C SER A 23 -7.66 1.80 5.23
N LEU A 24 -6.63 1.63 4.39
CA LEU A 24 -6.23 0.31 3.90
C LEU A 24 -5.73 -0.55 5.06
N SER A 25 -6.60 -1.42 5.57
CA SER A 25 -6.36 -2.23 6.76
C SER A 25 -7.06 -3.58 6.68
N GLY A 26 -6.61 -4.55 7.47
CA GLY A 26 -7.21 -5.88 7.51
C GLY A 26 -6.56 -6.81 8.52
N ASN A 27 -7.22 -7.94 8.77
CA ASN A 27 -6.76 -9.02 9.63
C ASN A 27 -7.23 -10.37 9.05
N GLN A 28 -6.32 -11.13 8.45
CA GLN A 28 -6.61 -12.43 7.85
C GLN A 28 -5.33 -13.19 7.49
N VAL A 29 -5.49 -14.39 6.92
CA VAL A 29 -4.38 -15.17 6.36
C VAL A 29 -3.94 -14.61 5.01
N ILE A 30 -2.65 -14.34 4.86
CA ILE A 30 -2.01 -13.76 3.67
C ILE A 30 -0.99 -14.72 3.04
N THR A 31 -0.66 -14.51 1.77
CA THR A 31 0.25 -15.38 0.99
C THR A 31 1.59 -14.69 0.69
N PRO A 32 2.67 -15.46 0.48
CA PRO A 32 3.91 -14.95 -0.06
C PRO A 32 3.95 -15.03 -1.60
N HIS A 33 4.63 -14.07 -2.24
CA HIS A 33 4.91 -14.07 -3.69
C HIS A 33 6.38 -13.77 -3.98
N ASN A 34 6.99 -14.54 -4.89
CA ASN A 34 8.42 -14.42 -5.18
C ASN A 34 8.72 -13.53 -6.39
N TRP A 35 8.48 -12.22 -6.25
CA TRP A 35 8.82 -11.27 -7.32
C TRP A 35 10.31 -11.24 -7.67
N VAL A 36 11.19 -11.48 -6.70
CA VAL A 36 12.64 -11.30 -6.88
C VAL A 36 13.21 -12.23 -7.96
N ILE A 37 12.69 -13.46 -8.10
CA ILE A 37 13.17 -14.43 -9.09
C ILE A 37 12.45 -14.34 -10.44
N MET A 38 11.37 -13.57 -10.53
CA MET A 38 10.49 -13.53 -11.72
C MET A 38 11.01 -12.61 -12.82
N HIS A 39 12.18 -11.98 -12.66
CA HIS A 39 12.89 -11.09 -13.60
C HIS A 39 12.18 -10.84 -14.95
N ASP A 40 12.43 -11.69 -15.96
CA ASP A 40 11.94 -11.50 -17.34
C ASP A 40 10.42 -11.58 -17.49
N GLN A 41 9.74 -12.30 -16.59
CA GLN A 41 8.28 -12.38 -16.56
C GLN A 41 7.67 -11.03 -16.16
N LEU A 42 8.33 -10.32 -15.24
CA LEU A 42 7.87 -9.00 -14.77
C LEU A 42 8.04 -7.90 -15.82
N ALA A 43 9.00 -8.04 -16.74
CA ALA A 43 9.21 -7.07 -17.82
C ALA A 43 8.01 -7.01 -18.79
N ASN A 44 7.32 -8.14 -18.98
CA ASN A 44 6.21 -8.27 -19.91
C ASN A 44 4.83 -8.28 -19.23
N ASN A 45 4.80 -8.23 -17.90
CA ASN A 45 3.58 -8.26 -17.11
C ASN A 45 3.61 -7.14 -16.07
N PRO A 46 3.21 -5.90 -16.43
CA PRO A 46 3.23 -4.78 -15.50
C PRO A 46 2.20 -5.00 -14.38
N PRO A 47 2.46 -4.48 -13.17
CA PRO A 47 1.52 -4.64 -12.07
C PRO A 47 0.29 -3.75 -12.25
N ALA A 48 -0.80 -4.07 -11.55
CA ALA A 48 -2.08 -3.36 -11.64
C ALA A 48 -1.99 -1.87 -11.33
N CYS A 49 -1.04 -1.43 -10.48
CA CYS A 49 -0.79 -0.02 -10.17
C CYS A 49 0.12 0.71 -11.16
N GLU A 50 0.48 0.07 -12.27
CA GLU A 50 1.24 0.70 -13.37
C GLU A 50 2.62 1.24 -12.93
N MET A 51 3.19 0.65 -11.87
CA MET A 51 4.54 0.93 -11.39
C MET A 51 5.50 -0.10 -11.98
N PRO A 52 6.37 0.24 -12.94
CA PRO A 52 7.24 -0.76 -13.56
C PRO A 52 8.08 -1.49 -12.52
N TYR A 53 8.11 -2.82 -12.56
CA TYR A 53 8.86 -3.63 -11.59
C TYR A 53 10.36 -3.28 -11.55
N ALA A 54 10.94 -2.81 -12.66
CA ALA A 54 12.32 -2.30 -12.72
C ALA A 54 12.58 -1.05 -11.84
N GLU A 55 11.53 -0.32 -11.47
CA GLU A 55 11.61 0.86 -10.61
C GLU A 55 11.34 0.54 -9.14
N LEU A 56 10.91 -0.69 -8.85
CA LEU A 56 10.52 -1.15 -7.53
C LEU A 56 11.68 -1.87 -6.83
N ARG A 57 11.68 -1.81 -5.49
CA ARG A 57 12.42 -2.72 -4.62
C ARG A 57 11.54 -3.92 -4.33
N LEU A 58 11.70 -4.99 -5.11
CA LEU A 58 10.84 -6.17 -5.09
C LEU A 58 10.80 -6.88 -3.73
N GLU A 59 11.74 -6.60 -2.83
CA GLU A 59 11.78 -7.13 -1.47
C GLU A 59 10.75 -6.48 -0.53
N ARG A 60 10.15 -5.35 -0.93
CA ARG A 60 9.30 -4.50 -0.06
C ARG A 60 7.98 -4.10 -0.73
N ILE A 61 7.42 -4.98 -1.54
CA ILE A 61 6.14 -4.77 -2.22
C ILE A 61 5.09 -5.81 -1.81
N THR A 62 3.83 -5.49 -2.08
CA THR A 62 2.68 -6.38 -1.88
C THR A 62 1.65 -6.18 -3.00
N ALA A 63 0.90 -7.25 -3.28
CA ALA A 63 -0.38 -7.19 -3.95
C ALA A 63 -1.52 -7.18 -2.92
N VAL A 64 -2.68 -6.65 -3.30
CA VAL A 64 -3.89 -6.58 -2.45
C VAL A 64 -5.06 -7.28 -3.15
N GLN A 65 -5.78 -8.12 -2.42
CA GLN A 65 -7.03 -8.72 -2.89
C GLN A 65 -8.12 -7.64 -2.95
N GLY A 66 -8.79 -7.50 -4.10
CA GLY A 66 -9.82 -6.47 -4.27
C GLY A 66 -9.26 -5.05 -4.33
N LEU A 67 -8.03 -4.89 -4.85
CA LEU A 67 -7.38 -3.61 -5.03
C LEU A 67 -8.29 -2.57 -5.73
N VAL A 68 -8.49 -1.42 -5.09
CA VAL A 68 -9.11 -0.24 -5.70
C VAL A 68 -8.02 0.72 -6.16
N LYS A 69 -7.73 0.72 -7.47
CA LYS A 69 -6.55 1.41 -8.04
C LYS A 69 -6.43 2.89 -7.60
N GLY A 70 -7.52 3.65 -7.65
CA GLY A 70 -7.50 5.09 -7.36
C GLY A 70 -7.21 5.47 -5.91
N SER A 71 -7.35 4.55 -4.95
CA SER A 71 -7.19 4.84 -3.52
C SER A 71 -6.09 4.03 -2.84
N MET A 72 -5.74 2.86 -3.38
CA MET A 72 -4.81 1.93 -2.74
C MET A 72 -3.44 1.88 -3.39
N CYS A 73 -3.33 2.18 -4.69
CA CYS A 73 -2.05 2.11 -5.38
C CYS A 73 -1.03 3.09 -4.81
N GLY A 74 0.17 2.60 -4.50
CA GLY A 74 1.25 3.40 -3.95
C GLY A 74 1.12 3.70 -2.46
N LYS A 75 0.08 3.19 -1.79
CA LYS A 75 -0.01 3.28 -0.34
C LYS A 75 1.06 2.43 0.32
N CYS A 76 1.65 2.97 1.37
CA CYS A 76 2.50 2.21 2.28
C CYS A 76 1.61 1.56 3.35
N ILE A 77 1.83 0.29 3.64
CA ILE A 77 1.16 -0.40 4.74
C ILE A 77 2.20 -1.02 5.67
N LYS A 78 1.89 -1.06 6.97
CA LYS A 78 2.59 -1.89 7.94
C LYS A 78 1.90 -3.24 7.98
N VAL A 79 2.61 -4.32 7.67
CA VAL A 79 2.14 -5.70 7.82
C VAL A 79 2.83 -6.29 9.04
N ALA A 80 2.07 -6.86 9.95
CA ALA A 80 2.57 -7.47 11.17
C ALA A 80 2.05 -8.90 11.32
N ASN A 81 2.87 -9.76 11.93
CA ASN A 81 2.43 -11.09 12.34
C ASN A 81 1.32 -10.96 13.39
N ALA A 82 0.18 -11.60 13.17
CA ALA A 82 -0.97 -11.50 14.08
C ALA A 82 -0.68 -12.09 15.47
N ALA A 83 0.22 -13.08 15.57
CA ALA A 83 0.62 -13.69 16.84
C ALA A 83 1.77 -12.94 17.53
N ASP A 84 2.57 -12.18 16.78
CA ASP A 84 3.69 -11.38 17.30
C ASP A 84 3.80 -10.04 16.55
N PRO A 85 3.04 -9.00 16.97
CA PRO A 85 3.00 -7.72 16.28
C PRO A 85 4.33 -6.96 16.23
N GLN A 86 5.34 -7.37 17.00
CA GLN A 86 6.70 -6.81 16.92
C GLN A 86 7.40 -7.23 15.63
N LYS A 87 7.08 -8.42 15.10
CA LYS A 87 7.53 -8.85 13.78
C LYS A 87 6.66 -8.20 12.71
N SER A 88 7.19 -7.15 12.11
CA SER A 88 6.47 -6.36 11.12
C SER A 88 7.38 -5.76 10.08
N MET A 89 6.81 -5.43 8.92
CA MET A 89 7.49 -4.77 7.82
C MET A 89 6.59 -3.76 7.13
N TYR A 90 7.20 -2.70 6.59
CA TYR A 90 6.51 -1.74 5.73
C TYR A 90 6.71 -2.11 4.26
N VAL A 91 5.59 -2.27 3.54
CA VAL A 91 5.55 -2.68 2.14
C VAL A 91 4.67 -1.74 1.31
N LEU A 92 5.03 -1.56 0.04
CA LEU A 92 4.31 -0.73 -0.92
C LEU A 92 3.27 -1.55 -1.68
N VAL A 93 2.05 -1.04 -1.78
CA VAL A 93 0.99 -1.65 -2.60
C VAL A 93 1.22 -1.34 -4.07
N VAL A 94 1.46 -2.40 -4.86
CA VAL A 94 1.79 -2.25 -6.28
C VAL A 94 0.90 -3.06 -7.22
N ASP A 95 0.27 -4.14 -6.74
CA ASP A 95 -0.47 -5.05 -7.62
C ASP A 95 -1.78 -5.54 -7.01
N MET A 96 -2.61 -6.22 -7.80
CA MET A 96 -3.82 -6.91 -7.38
C MET A 96 -3.58 -8.42 -7.36
N GLY A 97 -3.87 -9.08 -6.23
CA GLY A 97 -3.66 -10.52 -6.12
C GLY A 97 -3.67 -11.05 -4.70
N GLY A 98 -3.37 -12.36 -4.59
CA GLY A 98 -3.26 -13.07 -3.32
C GLY A 98 -4.57 -13.28 -2.57
N ARG A 99 -4.44 -13.65 -1.29
CA ARG A 99 -5.53 -13.77 -0.32
C ARG A 99 -5.37 -12.67 0.74
N GLY A 100 -6.13 -11.59 0.61
CA GLY A 100 -5.94 -10.35 1.37
C GLY A 100 -4.73 -9.58 0.89
N LEU A 101 -3.54 -10.12 1.18
CA LEU A 101 -2.27 -9.65 0.66
C LEU A 101 -1.52 -10.81 0.01
N ASP A 102 -0.77 -10.48 -1.03
CA ASP A 102 0.35 -11.28 -1.51
C ASP A 102 1.62 -10.48 -1.20
N VAL A 103 2.44 -10.88 -0.23
CA VAL A 103 3.58 -10.08 0.25
C VAL A 103 4.88 -10.67 -0.26
N SER A 104 5.88 -9.83 -0.56
CA SER A 104 7.15 -10.31 -1.12
C SER A 104 7.77 -11.35 -0.20
N THR A 105 8.22 -12.48 -0.74
CA THR A 105 8.85 -13.58 0.02
C THR A 105 9.95 -13.08 0.97
N VAL A 106 10.70 -12.04 0.59
CA VAL A 106 11.73 -11.43 1.44
C VAL A 106 11.12 -10.73 2.67
N ALA A 107 10.12 -9.87 2.48
CA ALA A 107 9.42 -9.22 3.59
C ALA A 107 8.65 -10.24 4.44
N TYR A 108 8.04 -11.22 3.78
CA TYR A 108 7.27 -12.29 4.41
C TYR A 108 8.15 -13.11 5.36
N LYS A 109 9.36 -13.49 4.92
CA LYS A 109 10.34 -14.18 5.76
C LYS A 109 10.79 -13.36 6.96
N GLN A 110 10.87 -12.04 6.84
CA GLN A 110 11.18 -11.17 7.98
C GLN A 110 10.03 -11.10 9.00
N ILE A 111 8.78 -11.14 8.54
CA ILE A 111 7.59 -11.12 9.41
C ILE A 111 7.35 -12.48 10.09
N PHE A 112 7.48 -13.58 9.36
CA PHE A 112 7.02 -14.90 9.80
C PHE A 112 8.14 -15.92 10.04
N GLY A 113 9.37 -15.68 9.56
CA GLY A 113 10.47 -16.64 9.63
C GLY A 113 10.40 -17.77 8.60
N GLN A 114 9.43 -17.72 7.68
CA GLN A 114 9.21 -18.67 6.58
C GLN A 114 8.69 -17.90 5.35
N ASP A 115 8.67 -18.49 4.16
CA ASP A 115 8.31 -17.84 2.89
C ASP A 115 7.42 -18.70 1.97
N THR A 116 6.78 -19.73 2.50
CA THR A 116 6.01 -20.72 1.73
C THR A 116 4.55 -20.83 2.16
N ASP A 117 4.32 -20.96 3.46
CA ASP A 117 3.00 -21.29 3.99
C ASP A 117 2.21 -20.03 4.28
N PRO A 118 0.91 -19.97 3.97
CA PRO A 118 0.10 -18.83 4.36
C PRO A 118 0.02 -18.65 5.87
N ALA A 119 0.05 -17.40 6.33
CA ALA A 119 0.12 -17.04 7.76
C ALA A 119 -0.82 -15.87 8.08
N SER A 120 -1.27 -15.80 9.32
CA SER A 120 -2.18 -14.74 9.79
C SER A 120 -1.42 -13.44 10.02
N ALA A 121 -1.90 -12.36 9.40
CA ALA A 121 -1.37 -11.01 9.55
C ALA A 121 -2.47 -10.00 9.89
N VAL A 122 -2.03 -8.93 10.52
CA VAL A 122 -2.76 -7.67 10.62
C VAL A 122 -2.00 -6.62 9.83
N TRP A 123 -2.71 -5.77 9.10
CA TRP A 123 -2.09 -4.63 8.43
C TRP A 123 -2.92 -3.37 8.54
N THR A 124 -2.23 -2.24 8.45
CA THR A 124 -2.81 -0.90 8.46
C THR A 124 -2.01 0.01 7.54
N GLU A 125 -2.66 1.05 7.03
CA GLU A 125 -1.98 2.12 6.31
C GLU A 125 -0.90 2.76 7.19
N ALA A 126 0.21 3.12 6.56
CA ALA A 126 1.36 3.76 7.16
C ALA A 126 1.70 5.04 6.40
N PRO A 127 2.41 6.00 7.01
CA PRO A 127 2.89 7.17 6.30
C PRO A 127 3.76 6.78 5.09
N ASP A 128 3.63 7.50 3.99
CA ASP A 128 4.38 7.23 2.74
C ASP A 128 5.91 7.19 2.97
N SER A 129 6.41 7.94 3.96
CA SER A 129 7.82 7.97 4.35
C SER A 129 8.36 6.60 4.81
N ALA A 130 7.50 5.70 5.32
CA ALA A 130 7.92 4.35 5.71
C ALA A 130 8.27 3.46 4.50
N CYS A 131 7.77 3.80 3.32
CA CYS A 131 8.10 3.17 2.04
C CYS A 131 9.00 4.03 1.15
N ALA A 132 9.67 5.05 1.72
CA ALA A 132 10.61 5.88 0.98
C ALA A 132 11.68 5.02 0.28
N GLY A 133 11.87 5.28 -1.02
CA GLY A 133 12.84 4.57 -1.86
C GLY A 133 12.43 3.15 -2.26
N VAL A 134 11.23 2.67 -1.94
CA VAL A 134 10.70 1.41 -2.49
C VAL A 134 10.37 1.57 -3.98
N TRP A 135 9.76 2.69 -4.37
CA TRP A 135 9.58 3.05 -5.78
C TRP A 135 10.48 4.22 -6.17
N ASN A 136 11.40 3.97 -7.11
CA ASN A 136 12.32 4.98 -7.63
C ASN A 136 12.11 5.15 -9.14
N LYS A 137 11.28 6.12 -9.52
CA LYS A 137 11.04 6.51 -10.93
C LYS A 137 12.33 6.80 -11.73
N ARG A 138 13.44 7.11 -11.04
CA ARG A 138 14.76 7.39 -11.65
C ARG A 138 15.57 6.13 -12.00
N ARG A 139 15.19 4.92 -11.54
CA ARG A 139 15.91 3.69 -11.91
C ARG A 139 15.78 3.35 -13.40
N SER A 140 14.66 3.72 -14.02
CA SER A 140 14.44 3.56 -15.47
C SER A 140 15.35 4.45 -16.35
N SER A 141 15.81 5.61 -15.86
CA SER A 141 16.61 6.54 -16.68
C SER A 141 18.10 6.15 -16.78
N THR A 142 18.60 5.37 -15.84
CA THR A 142 20.05 5.01 -15.78
C THR A 142 20.39 3.80 -16.66
N ILE A 143 19.41 2.92 -16.94
CA ILE A 143 19.62 1.79 -17.86
C ILE A 143 19.70 2.27 -19.32
N ASN A 144 18.96 3.32 -19.68
CA ASN A 144 18.94 3.86 -21.05
C ASN A 144 20.16 4.70 -21.43
N THR A 145 20.97 5.16 -20.47
CA THR A 145 22.18 5.96 -20.74
C THR A 145 23.48 5.14 -20.79
N ARG A 146 23.44 3.85 -20.44
CA ARG A 146 24.60 2.93 -20.60
C ARG A 146 24.57 2.08 -21.87
N ARG A 147 23.60 2.31 -22.76
CA ARG A 147 23.46 1.66 -24.08
C ARG A 147 23.43 2.68 -25.23
N ARG A 148 24.31 3.67 -25.20
CA ARG A 148 24.63 4.51 -26.35
C ARG A 148 26.13 4.69 -26.45
#